data_AF-A0A1C5UH59-F1
#
_entry.id   AF-A0A1C5UH59-F1
#
_cell.length_a   1.000
_cell.length_b   1.000
_cell.length_c   1.000
_cell.angle_alpha   90.00
_cell.angle_beta   90.00
_cell.angle_gamma   90.00
#
_symmetry.space_group_name_H-M   'P 1'
#
loop_
_entity.id
_entity.type
_entity.pdbx_description
1 polymer ?
#
loop_
_entity_poly.entity_id
_entity_poly.type
_entity_poly.pdbx_seq_one_letter_code
_entity_poly.pdbx_strand_id
1 'polypeptide(L)'
;MLKTSMFPADIGNTEADTESQKADIRNKLLAFSDMISEKTINHTFELFSKCGKEEYFGRTIVEDITGLKSTRASELIKLLVDSKVIVSVTGHGKGKYRFQL
;
A
#
# COMPACT_ATOMS: atom_id res chain seq x y z
N MET A 1 46.12 -0.98 3.72
CA MET A 1 45.41 -0.28 2.64
C MET A 1 43.92 -0.32 2.96
N LEU A 2 43.34 0.81 3.36
CA LEU A 2 41.90 0.96 3.56
C LEU A 2 41.25 1.24 2.20
N LYS A 3 40.20 0.51 1.85
CA LYS A 3 39.13 1.01 0.98
C LYS A 3 37.80 0.63 1.61
N THR A 4 37.33 1.53 2.47
CA THR A 4 35.91 1.67 2.78
C THR A 4 35.26 2.27 1.53
N SER A 5 34.47 1.50 0.78
CA SER A 5 33.57 2.04 -0.23
C SER A 5 32.32 2.54 0.49
N MET A 6 32.34 3.84 0.73
CA MET A 6 31.24 4.67 1.21
C MET A 6 30.19 4.78 0.10
N PHE A 7 29.03 4.15 0.28
CA PHE A 7 27.84 4.49 -0.50
C PHE A 7 27.29 5.80 0.08
N PRO A 8 27.21 6.90 -0.69
CA PRO A 8 26.46 8.06 -0.24
C PRO A 8 24.99 7.66 -0.15
N ALA A 9 24.43 7.86 1.05
CA ALA A 9 23.07 7.56 1.39
C ALA A 9 22.12 8.50 0.61
N ASP A 10 21.40 7.95 -0.36
CA ASP A 10 20.32 8.61 -1.12
C ASP A 10 19.01 8.67 -0.29
N ILE A 11 19.12 9.13 0.96
CA ILE A 11 18.01 9.15 1.93
C ILE A 11 17.04 10.30 1.63
N GLY A 12 17.46 11.33 0.89
CA GLY A 12 16.63 12.49 0.58
C GLY A 12 15.53 12.26 -0.47
N ASN A 13 15.67 11.26 -1.36
CA ASN A 13 14.72 11.05 -2.45
C ASN A 13 13.61 10.04 -2.12
N THR A 14 13.89 9.07 -1.25
CA THR A 14 12.96 7.95 -0.96
C THR A 14 11.76 8.38 -0.10
N GLU A 15 11.97 9.30 0.85
CA GLU A 15 10.90 9.78 1.74
C GLU A 15 9.92 10.72 1.01
N ALA A 16 10.44 11.63 0.18
CA ALA A 16 9.62 12.53 -0.63
C ALA A 16 8.75 11.76 -1.64
N ASP A 17 9.29 10.71 -2.26
CA ASP A 17 8.56 9.86 -3.20
C ASP A 17 7.42 9.08 -2.51
N THR A 18 7.67 8.61 -1.27
CA THR A 18 6.66 7.89 -0.47
C THR A 18 5.49 8.78 -0.07
N GLU A 19 5.74 10.02 0.34
CA GLU A 19 4.66 10.95 0.72
C GLU A 19 3.84 11.40 -0.50
N SER A 20 4.47 11.59 -1.67
CA SER A 20 3.75 11.84 -2.93
C SER A 20 2.82 10.67 -3.27
N GLN A 21 3.30 9.44 -3.14
CA GLN A 21 2.52 8.24 -3.41
C GLN A 21 1.34 8.07 -2.42
N LYS A 22 1.53 8.42 -1.15
CA LYS A 22 0.42 8.48 -0.17
C LYS A 22 -0.61 9.55 -0.53
N ALA A 23 -0.17 10.71 -1.02
CA ALA A 23 -1.10 11.74 -1.52
C ALA A 23 -1.93 11.22 -2.71
N ASP A 24 -1.30 10.50 -3.64
CA ASP A 24 -2.01 9.87 -4.77
C ASP A 24 -3.02 8.80 -4.32
N ILE A 25 -2.65 7.94 -3.35
CA ILE A 25 -3.58 6.99 -2.72
C ILE A 25 -4.79 7.73 -2.14
N ARG A 26 -4.55 8.78 -1.35
CA ARG A 26 -5.61 9.56 -0.71
C ARG A 26 -6.54 10.20 -1.74
N ASN A 27 -5.99 10.79 -2.79
CA ASN A 27 -6.75 11.40 -3.87
C ASN A 27 -7.62 10.37 -4.61
N LYS A 28 -7.09 9.18 -4.89
CA LYS A 28 -7.87 8.08 -5.50
C LYS A 28 -9.03 7.62 -4.61
N LEU A 29 -8.80 7.50 -3.30
CA LEU A 29 -9.85 7.11 -2.35
C LEU A 29 -10.95 8.19 -2.27
N LEU A 30 -10.58 9.46 -2.08
CA LEU A 30 -11.56 10.54 -1.97
C LEU A 30 -12.31 10.78 -3.28
N ALA A 31 -11.64 10.64 -4.44
CA ALA A 31 -12.30 10.68 -5.73
C ALA A 31 -13.29 9.52 -5.94
N PHE A 32 -13.11 8.39 -5.25
CA PHE A 32 -14.07 7.29 -5.25
C PHE A 32 -15.26 7.57 -4.32
N SER A 33 -15.02 8.12 -3.12
CA SER A 33 -16.07 8.52 -2.18
C SER A 33 -15.56 9.46 -1.10
N ASP A 34 -16.21 10.61 -0.95
CA ASP A 34 -15.93 11.59 0.12
C ASP A 34 -16.30 11.09 1.53
N MET A 35 -17.02 9.96 1.64
CA MET A 35 -17.41 9.37 2.92
C MET A 35 -16.36 8.40 3.48
N ILE A 36 -15.23 8.22 2.81
CA ILE A 36 -14.14 7.36 3.31
C ILE A 36 -13.55 7.98 4.58
N SER A 37 -13.55 7.19 5.65
CA SER A 37 -13.00 7.62 6.93
C SER A 37 -11.47 7.73 6.90
N GLU A 38 -10.91 8.67 7.68
CA GLU A 38 -9.47 8.74 7.93
C GLU A 38 -8.88 7.41 8.42
N LYS A 39 -9.64 6.63 9.19
CA LYS A 39 -9.20 5.31 9.64
C LYS A 39 -8.91 4.36 8.46
N THR A 40 -9.72 4.43 7.41
CA THR A 40 -9.53 3.61 6.20
C THR A 40 -8.32 4.07 5.40
N ILE A 41 -8.12 5.39 5.33
CA ILE A 41 -6.92 5.98 4.70
C ILE A 41 -5.67 5.54 5.46
N ASN A 42 -5.66 5.63 6.78
CA ASN A 42 -4.52 5.23 7.62
C ASN A 42 -4.19 3.74 7.49
N HIS A 43 -5.18 2.84 7.49
CA HIS A 43 -4.95 1.42 7.23
C HIS A 43 -4.34 1.17 5.85
N THR A 44 -4.72 1.96 4.85
CA THR A 44 -4.15 1.86 3.50
C THR A 44 -2.70 2.36 3.48
N PHE A 45 -2.40 3.43 4.22
CA PHE A 45 -1.03 3.93 4.37
C PHE A 45 -0.13 2.95 5.12
N GLU A 46 -0.61 2.33 6.20
CA GLU A 46 0.12 1.27 6.91
C GLU A 46 0.45 0.10 5.98
N LEU A 47 -0.55 -0.36 5.21
CA LEU A 47 -0.37 -1.39 4.20
C LEU A 47 0.65 -0.98 3.14
N PHE A 48 0.56 0.24 2.63
CA PHE A 48 1.49 0.75 1.63
C PHE A 48 2.92 0.87 2.16
N SER A 49 3.10 1.40 3.37
CA SER A 49 4.42 1.52 4.00
C SER A 49 5.07 0.17 4.32
N LYS A 50 4.29 -0.91 4.45
CA LYS A 50 4.80 -2.26 4.71
C LYS A 50 5.03 -3.08 3.44
N CYS A 51 4.14 -2.99 2.45
CA CYS A 51 4.23 -3.77 1.22
C CYS A 51 4.94 -3.04 0.08
N GLY A 52 4.88 -1.70 0.03
CA GLY A 52 5.39 -0.93 -1.10
C GLY A 52 4.73 -1.31 -2.43
N LYS A 53 5.41 -0.99 -3.54
CA LYS A 53 4.91 -1.25 -4.91
C LYS A 53 5.22 -2.65 -5.44
N GLU A 54 6.32 -3.22 -5.00
CA GLU A 54 6.88 -4.45 -5.59
C GLU A 54 6.31 -5.74 -4.98
N GLU A 55 5.79 -5.68 -3.75
CA GLU A 55 5.30 -6.88 -3.06
C GLU A 55 3.86 -7.26 -3.44
N TYR A 56 3.63 -8.56 -3.56
CA TYR A 56 2.29 -9.13 -3.70
C TYR A 56 1.72 -9.53 -2.34
N PHE A 57 0.57 -8.97 -1.97
CA PHE A 57 -0.09 -9.28 -0.71
C PHE A 57 -1.47 -9.92 -0.93
N GLY A 58 -1.94 -10.65 0.08
CA GLY A 58 -3.28 -11.21 0.13
C GLY A 58 -3.98 -10.83 1.43
N ARG A 59 -5.19 -11.37 1.65
CA ARG A 59 -6.01 -11.00 2.81
C ARG A 59 -5.30 -11.18 4.15
N THR A 60 -4.56 -12.27 4.36
CA THR A 60 -3.83 -12.51 5.61
C THR A 60 -2.85 -11.38 5.94
N ILE A 61 -2.08 -10.90 4.95
CA ILE A 61 -1.16 -9.77 5.16
C ILE A 61 -1.92 -8.48 5.52
N VAL A 62 -3.09 -8.25 4.90
CA VAL A 62 -3.95 -7.11 5.25
C VAL A 62 -4.44 -7.24 6.70
N GLU A 63 -4.90 -8.42 7.10
CA GLU A 63 -5.31 -8.71 8.49
C GLU A 63 -4.15 -8.46 9.47
N ASP A 64 -2.95 -8.96 9.18
CA ASP A 64 -1.77 -8.84 10.03
C ASP A 64 -1.30 -7.39 10.20
N ILE A 65 -1.32 -6.59 9.12
CA ILE A 65 -0.85 -5.19 9.17
C ILE A 65 -1.88 -4.28 9.84
N THR A 66 -3.16 -4.44 9.52
CA THR A 66 -4.21 -3.51 9.95
C THR A 66 -4.90 -3.93 11.25
N GLY A 67 -4.73 -5.19 11.68
CA GLY A 67 -5.48 -5.79 12.79
C GLY A 67 -6.97 -6.00 12.49
N LEU A 68 -7.40 -5.84 11.24
CA LEU A 68 -8.80 -6.03 10.85
C LEU A 68 -9.17 -7.51 10.84
N LYS A 69 -10.39 -7.82 11.30
CA LYS A 69 -10.99 -9.14 11.10
C LYS A 69 -11.26 -9.40 9.63
N SER A 70 -11.37 -10.68 9.27
CA SER A 70 -11.46 -11.13 7.89
C SER A 70 -12.52 -10.44 7.02
N THR A 71 -13.71 -10.19 7.55
CA THR A 71 -14.76 -9.45 6.83
C THR A 71 -14.33 -8.03 6.50
N ARG A 72 -13.80 -7.28 7.47
CA ARG A 72 -13.37 -5.89 7.28
C ARG A 72 -12.12 -5.80 6.39
N ALA A 73 -11.20 -6.76 6.50
CA ALA A 73 -10.04 -6.84 5.60
C ALA A 73 -10.48 -7.11 4.15
N SER A 74 -11.48 -7.97 3.94
CA SER A 74 -12.03 -8.24 2.61
C SER A 74 -12.76 -7.03 2.02
N GLU A 75 -13.50 -6.28 2.85
CA GLU A 75 -14.13 -5.03 2.44
C GLU A 75 -13.11 -3.94 2.09
N LEU A 76 -12.03 -3.81 2.88
CA LEU A 76 -10.92 -2.92 2.55
C LEU A 76 -10.30 -3.28 1.21
N ILE A 77 -9.97 -4.55 0.97
CA ILE A 77 -9.42 -5.01 -0.31
C ILE A 77 -10.36 -4.65 -1.46
N LYS A 78 -11.67 -4.92 -1.31
CA LYS A 78 -12.66 -4.58 -2.33
C LYS A 78 -12.67 -3.08 -2.63
N LEU A 79 -12.70 -2.24 -1.59
CA LEU A 79 -12.63 -0.79 -1.72
C LEU A 79 -11.37 -0.35 -2.49
N LEU A 80 -10.20 -0.92 -2.17
CA LEU A 80 -8.93 -0.57 -2.80
C LEU A 80 -8.88 -1.01 -4.27
N VAL A 81 -9.52 -2.13 -4.62
CA VAL A 81 -9.66 -2.59 -6.01
C VAL A 81 -10.60 -1.66 -6.78
N ASP A 82 -11.78 -1.37 -6.22
CA ASP A 82 -12.80 -0.54 -6.87
C ASP A 82 -12.32 0.90 -7.07
N SER A 83 -11.50 1.42 -6.14
CA SER A 83 -10.84 2.74 -6.24
C SER A 83 -9.55 2.75 -7.07
N LYS A 84 -9.14 1.62 -7.66
CA LYS A 84 -7.91 1.49 -8.48
C LYS A 84 -6.63 1.90 -7.74
N VAL A 85 -6.63 1.71 -6.42
CA VAL A 85 -5.42 1.83 -5.59
C VAL A 85 -4.60 0.55 -5.70
N ILE A 86 -5.26 -0.61 -5.82
CA ILE A 86 -4.61 -1.91 -5.99
C ILE A 86 -5.23 -2.68 -7.17
N VAL A 87 -4.49 -3.66 -7.68
CA VAL A 87 -4.92 -4.53 -8.79
C VAL A 87 -4.66 -5.99 -8.44
N SER A 88 -5.58 -6.88 -8.86
CA SER A 88 -5.41 -8.33 -8.71
C SER A 88 -4.27 -8.84 -9.58
N VAL A 89 -3.47 -9.77 -9.05
CA VAL A 89 -2.33 -10.37 -9.74
C VAL A 89 -2.64 -11.82 -10.10
N THR A 90 -2.41 -12.18 -11.38
CA THR A 90 -2.52 -13.55 -11.87
C THR A 90 -1.18 -14.28 -11.79
N GLY A 91 -1.19 -15.62 -11.75
CA GLY A 91 0.03 -16.43 -11.75
C GLY A 91 0.76 -16.59 -10.41
N HIS A 92 0.28 -15.94 -9.35
CA HIS A 92 0.91 -15.94 -8.00
C HIS A 92 -0.01 -16.52 -6.90
N GLY A 93 -1.03 -17.27 -7.32
CA GLY A 93 -2.09 -17.79 -6.45
C GLY A 93 -3.33 -16.88 -6.41
N LYS A 94 -4.47 -17.44 -5.99
CA LYS A 94 -5.74 -16.71 -5.90
C LYS A 94 -5.67 -15.63 -4.81
N GLY A 95 -6.30 -14.49 -5.06
CA GLY A 95 -6.46 -13.43 -4.06
C GLY A 95 -5.17 -12.68 -3.72
N LYS A 96 -4.28 -12.51 -4.70
CA LYS A 96 -3.09 -11.66 -4.59
C LYS A 96 -3.32 -10.32 -5.25
N TYR A 97 -2.74 -9.27 -4.65
CA TYR A 97 -2.88 -7.89 -5.07
C TYR A 97 -1.54 -7.15 -4.97
N ARG A 98 -1.41 -6.05 -5.71
CA ARG A 98 -0.31 -5.08 -5.61
C ARG A 98 -0.84 -3.67 -5.73
N PHE A 99 -0.08 -2.68 -5.25
CA PHE A 99 -0.40 -1.28 -5.46
C PHE A 99 -0.25 -0.87 -6.94
N GLN A 100 -1.17 -0.02 -7.39
CA GLN A 100 -1.19 0.59 -8.72
C GLN A 100 -0.82 2.07 -8.58
N LEU A 101 0.48 2.35 -8.44
CA LEU A 101 1.05 3.67 -8.19
C LEU A 101 2.32 3.85 -9.01
#